data_AF-A0A9P6DLX9-F1
#
_entry.id   AF-A0A9P6DLX9-F1
#
_cell.length_a   1.000
_cell.length_b   1.000
_cell.length_c   1.000
_cell.angle_alpha   90.00
_cell.angle_beta   90.00
_cell.angle_gamma   90.00
#
_symmetry.space_group_name_H-M   'P 1'
#
loop_
_entity.id
_entity.type
_entity.pdbx_description
1 polymer ?
#
loop_
_entity_poly.entity_id
_entity_poly.type
_entity_poly.pdbx_seq_one_letter_code
_entity_poly.pdbx_strand_id
1 'polypeptide(L)'
;YPAKAVFEHLKSLTCHKSLIKVAGYVLSKYGHLIANESGYSPMEQFIALQSKSHLSSAATRVLLLSTYIKWVNLFPEIKPQLVNVFKWYWHVLDAKLQQQAHEYLAIAQHGEEDELLPHIYEEMPPFPERELALLTQTSSLVAASMQTRVYYSSNQT
;
A
#
# COMPACT_ATOMS: atom_id res chain seq x y z
N TYR A 1 -6.77 10.59 14.26
CA TYR A 1 -7.19 10.18 12.90
C TYR A 1 -6.34 9.01 12.41
N PRO A 2 -6.88 8.01 11.68
CA PRO A 2 -6.13 6.81 11.26
C PRO A 2 -4.83 7.10 10.51
N ALA A 3 -4.83 8.08 9.60
CA ALA A 3 -3.61 8.47 8.86
C ALA A 3 -2.49 8.94 9.80
N LYS A 4 -2.83 9.77 10.81
CA LYS A 4 -1.89 10.26 11.82
C LYS A 4 -1.31 9.11 12.65
N ALA A 5 -2.17 8.22 13.14
CA ALA A 5 -1.74 7.08 13.93
C ALA A 5 -0.78 6.18 13.13
N VAL A 6 -1.14 5.83 11.90
CA VAL A 6 -0.31 4.96 11.07
C VAL A 6 1.01 5.63 10.69
N PHE A 7 1.00 6.95 10.42
CA PHE A 7 2.21 7.70 10.11
C PHE A 7 3.19 7.79 11.28
N GLU A 8 2.69 8.00 12.50
CA GLU A 8 3.54 7.99 13.71
C GLU A 8 4.20 6.62 13.92
N HIS A 9 3.47 5.52 13.70
CA HIS A 9 4.07 4.18 13.78
C HIS A 9 5.08 3.92 12.65
N LEU A 10 4.90 4.55 11.48
CA LEU A 10 5.84 4.45 10.37
C LEU A 10 7.17 5.16 10.65
N LYS A 11 7.16 6.25 11.43
CA LYS A 11 8.37 6.97 11.88
C LYS A 11 9.25 6.13 12.82
N SER A 12 8.68 5.12 13.48
CA SER A 12 9.46 4.20 14.32
C SER A 12 10.60 3.53 13.53
N LEU A 13 11.72 3.32 14.20
CA LEU A 13 12.86 2.57 13.64
C LEU A 13 12.45 1.13 13.31
N THR A 14 11.63 0.52 14.17
CA THR A 14 11.12 -0.84 14.02
C THR A 14 9.68 -0.81 13.49
N CYS A 15 9.49 -1.29 12.26
CA CYS A 15 8.19 -1.34 11.59
C CYS A 15 8.01 -2.73 10.95
N HIS A 16 6.91 -3.41 11.26
CA HIS A 16 6.60 -4.70 10.66
C HIS A 16 6.17 -4.54 9.20
N LYS A 17 6.55 -5.48 8.33
CA LYS A 17 6.27 -5.42 6.88
C LYS A 17 4.78 -5.25 6.55
N SER A 18 3.89 -5.79 7.37
CA SER A 18 2.43 -5.61 7.21
C SER A 18 1.98 -4.18 7.45
N LEU A 19 2.61 -3.46 8.38
CA LEU A 19 2.28 -2.06 8.66
C LEU A 19 2.58 -1.16 7.45
N ILE A 20 3.65 -1.45 6.70
CA ILE A 20 3.98 -0.71 5.47
C ILE A 20 2.86 -0.82 4.43
N LYS A 21 2.25 -2.00 4.29
CA LYS A 21 1.10 -2.21 3.38
C LYS A 21 -0.11 -1.37 3.80
N VAL A 22 -0.45 -1.43 5.10
CA VAL A 22 -1.57 -0.67 5.66
C VAL A 22 -1.30 0.83 5.54
N ALA A 23 -0.10 1.28 5.85
CA ALA A 23 0.33 2.67 5.73
C ALA A 23 0.26 3.18 4.29
N GLY A 24 0.81 2.43 3.33
CA GLY A 24 0.73 2.80 1.91
C GLY A 24 -0.72 2.99 1.46
N TYR A 25 -1.62 2.08 1.85
CA TYR A 25 -3.04 2.18 1.51
C TYR A 25 -3.73 3.37 2.19
N VAL A 26 -3.61 3.48 3.52
CA VAL A 26 -4.25 4.54 4.32
C VAL A 26 -3.77 5.93 3.90
N LEU A 27 -2.47 6.12 3.72
CA LEU A 27 -1.90 7.41 3.33
C LEU A 27 -2.21 7.77 1.87
N SER A 28 -2.38 6.79 0.98
CA SER A 28 -2.83 7.06 -0.40
C SER A 28 -4.23 7.66 -0.48
N LYS A 29 -5.10 7.33 0.49
CA LYS A 29 -6.49 7.80 0.54
C LYS A 29 -6.64 9.04 1.40
N TYR A 30 -6.08 9.01 2.60
CA TYR A 30 -6.36 10.02 3.62
C TYR A 30 -5.14 10.87 4.01
N GLY A 31 -4.00 10.72 3.33
CA GLY A 31 -2.78 11.49 3.62
C GLY A 31 -2.95 12.99 3.40
N HIS A 32 -3.83 13.40 2.47
CA HIS A 32 -4.12 14.81 2.20
C HIS A 32 -4.78 15.52 3.39
N LEU A 33 -5.51 14.79 4.26
CA LEU A 33 -6.18 15.36 5.42
C LEU A 33 -5.22 15.81 6.52
N ILE A 34 -4.00 15.24 6.56
CA ILE A 34 -2.97 15.58 7.55
C ILE A 34 -1.82 16.38 6.96
N ALA A 35 -1.81 16.60 5.64
CA ALA A 35 -0.68 17.19 4.90
C ALA A 35 -0.34 18.63 5.31
N ASN A 36 -1.31 19.37 5.83
CA ASN A 36 -1.14 20.77 6.27
C ASN A 36 -0.64 20.89 7.72
N GLU A 37 -0.54 19.79 8.46
CA GLU A 37 0.00 19.80 9.82
C GLU A 37 1.54 19.77 9.81
N SER A 38 2.17 20.54 10.70
CA SER A 38 3.62 20.52 10.87
C SER A 38 4.10 19.11 11.23
N GLY A 39 5.08 18.59 10.48
CA GLY A 39 5.62 17.24 10.70
C GLY A 39 4.88 16.11 9.98
N TYR A 40 3.89 16.44 9.13
CA TYR A 40 3.08 15.52 8.32
C TYR A 40 2.99 15.94 6.85
N SER A 41 3.91 16.81 6.38
CA SER A 41 3.90 17.30 5.01
C SER A 41 3.97 16.15 3.98
N PRO A 42 3.50 16.35 2.74
CA PRO A 42 3.57 15.32 1.70
C PRO A 42 4.99 14.78 1.49
N MET A 43 6.01 15.63 1.61
CA MET A 43 7.41 15.23 1.52
C MET A 43 7.82 14.33 2.69
N GLU A 44 7.41 14.63 3.92
CA GLU A 44 7.68 13.78 5.08
C GLU A 44 6.95 12.44 4.97
N GLN A 45 5.69 12.46 4.51
CA GLN A 45 4.92 11.25 4.18
C GLN A 45 5.66 10.37 3.17
N PHE A 46 6.18 10.99 2.11
CA PHE A 46 6.95 10.31 1.08
C PHE A 46 8.26 9.71 1.60
N ILE A 47 9.07 10.49 2.32
CA ILE A 47 10.34 10.01 2.88
C ILE A 47 10.11 8.83 3.82
N ALA A 48 9.09 8.91 4.69
CA ALA A 48 8.80 7.85 5.65
C ALA A 48 8.44 6.53 4.94
N LEU A 49 7.60 6.55 3.91
CA LEU A 49 7.27 5.34 3.15
C LEU A 49 8.45 4.84 2.31
N GLN A 50 9.13 5.75 1.59
CA GLN A 50 10.21 5.38 0.68
C GLN A 50 11.42 4.83 1.43
N SER A 51 11.73 5.35 2.62
CA SER A 51 12.82 4.82 3.46
C SER A 51 12.60 3.35 3.87
N LYS A 52 11.36 2.86 3.86
CA LYS A 52 11.01 1.47 4.20
C LYS A 52 10.70 0.59 2.98
N SER A 53 10.66 1.17 1.77
CA SER A 53 10.24 0.46 0.56
C SER A 53 11.22 -0.64 0.14
N HIS A 54 12.53 -0.41 0.32
CA HIS A 54 13.58 -1.38 -0.02
C HIS A 54 13.58 -2.64 0.88
N LEU A 55 13.08 -2.53 2.12
CA LEU A 55 12.96 -3.65 3.08
C LEU A 55 11.69 -4.49 2.87
N SER A 56 10.84 -4.06 1.94
CA SER A 56 9.52 -4.63 1.71
C SER A 56 9.53 -5.65 0.56
N SER A 57 8.53 -6.54 0.54
CA SER A 57 8.40 -7.50 -0.56
C SER A 57 8.05 -6.81 -1.89
N ALA A 58 8.26 -7.49 -3.02
CA ALA A 58 7.86 -6.98 -4.34
C ALA A 58 6.39 -6.56 -4.39
N ALA A 59 5.48 -7.39 -3.83
CA ALA A 59 4.06 -7.06 -3.75
C ALA A 59 3.75 -5.79 -2.95
N THR A 60 4.48 -5.53 -1.86
CA THR A 60 4.32 -4.27 -1.11
C THR A 60 4.86 -3.09 -1.91
N ARG A 61 5.98 -3.24 -2.62
CA ARG A 61 6.53 -2.17 -3.48
C ARG A 61 5.57 -1.82 -4.62
N VAL A 62 4.92 -2.81 -5.22
CA VAL A 62 3.81 -2.62 -6.18
C VAL A 62 2.68 -1.79 -5.58
N LEU A 63 2.25 -2.10 -4.35
CA LEU A 63 1.25 -1.30 -3.64
C LEU A 63 1.72 0.15 -3.43
N LEU A 64 2.99 0.35 -3.04
CA LEU A 64 3.56 1.69 -2.85
C LEU A 64 3.62 2.47 -4.16
N LEU A 65 3.93 1.83 -5.30
CA LEU A 65 3.83 2.49 -6.61
C LEU A 65 2.41 3.01 -6.86
N SER A 66 1.37 2.24 -6.51
CA SER A 66 -0.03 2.69 -6.62
C SER A 66 -0.36 3.83 -5.66
N THR A 67 0.29 3.90 -4.49
CA THR A 67 0.19 5.05 -3.59
C THR A 67 0.83 6.29 -4.23
N TYR A 68 2.02 6.15 -4.81
CA TYR A 68 2.77 7.26 -5.41
C TYR A 68 2.05 7.88 -6.60
N ILE A 69 1.43 7.09 -7.48
CA ILE A 69 0.72 7.67 -8.63
C ILE A 69 -0.48 8.51 -8.19
N LYS A 70 -1.19 8.12 -7.13
CA LYS A 70 -2.26 8.94 -6.54
C LYS A 70 -1.73 10.26 -5.96
N TRP A 71 -0.54 10.23 -5.38
CA TRP A 71 0.11 11.43 -4.86
C TRP A 71 0.63 12.37 -5.94
N VAL A 72 0.91 11.90 -7.15
CA VAL A 72 1.26 12.80 -8.28
C VAL A 72 0.15 13.81 -8.53
N ASN A 73 -1.11 13.39 -8.42
CA ASN A 73 -2.27 14.26 -8.57
C ASN A 73 -2.56 15.09 -7.31
N LEU A 74 -2.44 14.48 -6.13
CA LEU A 74 -2.80 15.15 -4.86
C LEU A 74 -1.75 16.16 -4.38
N PHE A 75 -0.48 15.94 -4.69
CA PHE A 75 0.65 16.70 -4.15
C PHE A 75 1.63 17.08 -5.29
N PRO A 76 1.29 18.08 -6.12
CA PRO A 76 2.13 18.51 -7.24
C PRO A 76 3.55 18.92 -6.80
N GLU A 77 3.72 19.39 -5.56
CA GLU A 77 5.00 19.81 -4.98
C GLU A 77 6.03 18.66 -4.82
N ILE A 78 5.58 17.41 -4.74
CA ILE A 78 6.45 16.23 -4.67
C ILE A 78 6.48 15.41 -5.97
N LYS A 79 5.78 15.85 -7.02
CA LYS A 79 5.72 15.17 -8.32
C LYS A 79 7.10 14.81 -8.89
N PRO A 80 8.13 15.69 -8.86
CA PRO A 80 9.46 15.34 -9.38
C PRO A 80 10.10 14.14 -8.67
N GLN A 81 9.96 14.06 -7.36
CA GLN A 81 10.49 12.98 -6.53
C GLN A 81 9.77 11.67 -6.84
N LEU A 82 8.45 11.70 -7.02
CA LEU A 82 7.64 10.54 -7.39
C LEU A 82 7.99 10.02 -8.79
N VAL A 83 8.14 10.92 -9.76
CA VAL A 83 8.56 10.59 -11.13
C VAL A 83 9.94 9.92 -11.14
N ASN A 84 10.87 10.40 -10.32
CA ASN A 84 12.19 9.77 -10.18
C ASN A 84 12.10 8.35 -9.62
N VAL A 85 11.16 8.08 -8.71
CA VAL A 85 10.92 6.72 -8.21
C VAL A 85 10.44 5.80 -9.35
N PHE A 86 9.51 6.24 -10.19
CA PHE A 86 9.05 5.44 -11.33
C PHE A 86 10.19 5.16 -12.32
N LYS A 87 11.04 6.15 -12.62
CA LYS A 87 12.24 5.95 -13.44
C LYS A 87 13.22 4.94 -12.83
N TRP A 88 13.37 4.92 -11.51
CA TRP A 88 14.19 3.91 -10.85
C TRP A 88 13.62 2.50 -11.02
N TYR A 89 12.31 2.33 -10.82
CA TYR A 89 11.64 1.04 -10.98
C TYR A 89 11.53 0.58 -12.45
N TRP A 90 11.73 1.48 -13.42
CA TRP A 90 11.85 1.15 -14.85
C TRP A 90 12.94 0.09 -15.10
N HIS A 91 14.07 0.20 -14.41
CA HIS A 91 15.25 -0.64 -14.64
C HIS A 91 15.29 -1.92 -13.79
N VAL A 92 14.23 -2.21 -13.03
CA VAL A 92 14.15 -3.37 -12.15
C VAL A 92 13.74 -4.61 -12.96
N LEU A 93 14.36 -5.77 -12.65
CA LEU A 93 14.11 -7.04 -13.35
C LEU A 93 12.76 -7.69 -13.04
N ASP A 94 12.09 -7.27 -11.96
CA ASP A 94 10.75 -7.74 -11.61
C ASP A 94 9.73 -7.17 -12.60
N ALA A 95 9.19 -8.04 -13.45
CA ALA A 95 8.28 -7.65 -14.53
C ALA A 95 7.05 -6.88 -14.04
N LYS A 96 6.51 -7.20 -12.86
CA LYS A 96 5.31 -6.53 -12.34
C LYS A 96 5.61 -5.11 -11.87
N LEU A 97 6.71 -4.95 -11.13
CA LEU A 97 7.20 -3.63 -10.72
C LEU A 97 7.56 -2.77 -11.95
N GLN A 98 8.25 -3.37 -12.91
CA GLN A 98 8.67 -2.71 -14.13
C GLN A 98 7.47 -2.24 -14.94
N GLN A 99 6.53 -3.13 -15.27
CA GLN A 99 5.32 -2.80 -16.03
C GLN A 99 4.56 -1.64 -15.37
N GLN A 100 4.32 -1.75 -14.07
CA GLN A 100 3.54 -0.75 -13.34
C GLN A 100 4.25 0.60 -13.26
N ALA A 101 5.59 0.62 -13.13
CA ALA A 101 6.37 1.85 -13.16
C ALA A 101 6.31 2.53 -14.54
N HIS A 102 6.29 1.78 -15.63
CA HIS A 102 6.16 2.34 -16.99
C HIS A 102 4.78 2.98 -17.18
N GLU A 103 3.71 2.26 -16.84
CA GLU A 103 2.34 2.76 -16.94
C GLU A 103 2.19 4.05 -16.13
N TYR A 104 2.65 4.07 -14.89
CA TYR A 104 2.54 5.25 -14.02
C TYR A 104 3.40 6.41 -14.45
N LEU A 105 4.57 6.17 -15.02
CA LEU A 105 5.41 7.23 -15.55
C LEU A 105 4.75 7.89 -16.78
N ALA A 106 4.19 7.09 -17.69
CA ALA A 106 3.46 7.62 -18.84
C ALA A 106 2.27 8.47 -18.39
N ILE A 107 1.48 7.97 -17.43
CA ILE A 107 0.35 8.71 -16.84
C ILE A 107 0.82 10.02 -16.15
N ALA A 108 1.93 9.98 -15.41
CA ALA A 108 2.45 11.17 -14.72
C ALA A 108 3.02 12.24 -15.66
N GLN A 109 3.49 11.85 -16.85
CA GLN A 109 4.07 12.74 -17.87
C GLN A 109 3.02 13.34 -18.79
N HIS A 110 2.03 12.56 -19.22
CA HIS A 110 1.01 12.98 -20.19
C HIS A 110 -0.27 13.49 -19.53
N GLY A 111 -0.35 13.44 -18.20
CA GLY A 111 -1.63 13.58 -17.54
C GLY A 111 -2.22 14.98 -17.41
N GLU A 112 -1.50 16.04 -17.76
CA GLU A 112 -2.10 17.38 -17.73
C GLU A 112 -3.00 17.65 -18.94
N GLU A 113 -2.92 16.83 -19.99
CA GLU A 113 -3.68 16.96 -21.23
C GLU A 113 -4.90 16.01 -21.32
N ASP A 114 -5.01 15.03 -20.41
CA ASP A 114 -5.94 13.91 -20.55
C ASP A 114 -7.17 14.08 -19.61
N GLU A 115 -8.33 14.40 -20.19
CA GLU A 115 -9.61 14.59 -19.49
C GLU A 115 -10.05 13.36 -18.67
N LEU A 116 -9.44 12.19 -18.91
CA LEU A 116 -9.77 10.92 -18.25
C LEU A 116 -9.10 10.71 -16.89
N LEU A 117 -8.07 11.49 -16.51
CA LEU A 117 -7.36 11.30 -15.24
C LEU A 117 -8.19 11.47 -13.98
N PRO A 118 -9.12 12.43 -13.89
CA PRO A 118 -10.02 12.51 -12.74
C PRO A 118 -10.80 11.21 -12.51
N HIS A 119 -11.12 10.46 -13.58
CA HIS A 119 -11.85 9.20 -13.47
C HIS A 119 -10.95 8.05 -13.00
N ILE A 120 -9.67 8.04 -13.39
CA ILE A 120 -8.69 7.05 -12.90
C ILE A 120 -8.43 7.23 -11.39
N TYR A 121 -8.49 8.47 -10.89
CA TYR A 121 -8.27 8.80 -9.48
C TYR A 121 -9.54 8.81 -8.62
N GLU A 122 -10.69 8.38 -9.16
CA GLU A 122 -11.94 8.34 -8.42
C GLU A 122 -11.80 7.50 -7.12
N GLU A 123 -12.60 7.84 -6.12
CA GLU A 123 -12.61 7.10 -4.87
C GLU A 123 -12.96 5.62 -5.14
N MET A 124 -12.30 4.70 -4.42
CA MET A 124 -12.57 3.29 -4.67
C MET A 124 -13.97 3.02 -4.12
N PRO A 125 -14.87 2.34 -4.85
CA PRO A 125 -16.17 2.01 -4.33
C PRO A 125 -16.01 1.19 -3.03
N PRO A 126 -16.96 1.32 -2.09
CA PRO A 126 -16.90 0.54 -0.86
C PRO A 126 -16.83 -0.94 -1.22
N PHE A 127 -16.01 -1.69 -0.49
CA PHE A 127 -15.95 -3.13 -0.68
C PHE A 127 -17.35 -3.72 -0.48
N PRO A 128 -17.78 -4.66 -1.36
CA PRO A 128 -19.05 -5.34 -1.15
C PRO A 128 -19.02 -6.07 0.18
N GLU A 129 -20.17 -6.13 0.85
CA GLU A 129 -20.32 -6.93 2.06
C GLU A 129 -19.98 -8.39 1.73
N ARG A 130 -18.93 -8.90 2.40
CA ARG A 130 -18.51 -10.30 2.29
C ARG A 130 -18.72 -10.95 3.63
N GLU A 131 -19.12 -12.23 3.61
CA GLU A 131 -18.94 -13.09 4.78
C GLU A 131 -17.47 -13.03 5.20
N LEU A 132 -17.24 -12.84 6.51
CA LEU A 132 -15.93 -12.53 7.05
C LEU A 132 -14.95 -13.67 6.72
N ALA A 133 -14.02 -13.43 5.80
CA ALA A 133 -12.99 -14.40 5.43
C ALA A 133 -12.13 -14.85 6.64
N LEU A 134 -12.06 -14.01 7.67
CA LEU A 134 -11.41 -14.35 8.95
C LEU A 134 -12.22 -15.37 9.75
N LEU A 135 -13.56 -15.29 9.72
CA LEU A 135 -14.43 -16.30 10.34
C LEU A 135 -14.30 -17.63 9.62
N THR A 136 -14.31 -17.65 8.29
CA THR A 136 -14.12 -18.90 7.54
C THR A 136 -12.74 -19.50 7.77
N GLN A 137 -11.69 -18.68 7.85
CA GLN A 137 -10.36 -19.13 8.25
C GLN A 137 -10.33 -19.67 9.69
N THR A 138 -10.89 -18.97 10.67
CA THR A 138 -10.93 -19.46 12.06
C THR A 138 -11.74 -20.74 12.18
N SER A 139 -12.91 -20.84 11.54
CA SER A 139 -13.71 -22.07 11.46
C SER A 139 -12.91 -23.23 10.85
N SER A 140 -12.18 -23.00 9.77
CA SER A 140 -11.33 -24.02 9.15
C SER A 140 -10.16 -24.46 10.04
N LEU A 141 -9.53 -23.53 10.76
CA LEU A 141 -8.44 -23.83 11.69
C LEU A 141 -8.95 -24.59 12.92
N VAL A 142 -10.10 -24.20 13.45
CA VAL A 142 -10.78 -24.93 14.52
C VAL A 142 -11.12 -26.35 14.06
N ALA A 143 -11.70 -26.51 12.86
CA ALA A 143 -11.98 -27.83 12.29
C ALA A 143 -10.71 -28.68 12.13
N ALA A 144 -9.61 -28.12 11.61
CA ALA A 144 -8.34 -28.81 11.47
C ALA A 144 -7.72 -29.23 12.83
N SER A 145 -7.84 -28.36 13.85
CA SER A 145 -7.37 -28.68 15.21
C SER A 145 -8.18 -29.80 15.86
N MET A 146 -9.50 -29.83 15.64
CA MET A 146 -10.37 -30.89 16.13
C MET A 146 -10.04 -32.23 15.46
N GLN A 147 -9.81 -32.23 14.14
CA GLN A 147 -9.42 -33.43 13.39
C GLN A 147 -8.10 -34.03 13.93
N THR A 148 -7.13 -33.15 14.21
CA THR A 148 -5.82 -33.52 14.75
C THR A 148 -5.96 -34.14 16.15
N ARG A 149 -6.78 -33.54 17.02
CA ARG A 149 -7.03 -34.04 18.38
C ARG A 149 -7.73 -35.41 18.39
N VAL A 150 -8.66 -35.64 17.47
CA VAL A 150 -9.32 -36.94 17.30
C VAL A 150 -8.33 -38.00 16.83
N TYR A 151 -7.48 -37.69 15.85
CA TYR A 151 -6.45 -38.61 15.34
C TYR A 151 -5.47 -39.09 16.43
N TYR A 152 -4.99 -38.19 17.29
CA TYR A 152 -4.10 -38.56 18.41
C TYR A 152 -4.82 -39.36 19.51
N SER A 153 -6.12 -39.13 19.71
CA SER A 153 -6.92 -39.90 20.69
C SER A 153 -7.22 -41.33 20.23
N SER A 154 -7.28 -41.58 18.91
CA SER A 154 -7.56 -42.91 18.35
C SER A 154 -6.32 -43.80 18.23
N ASN A 155 -5.11 -43.22 18.26
CA ASN A 155 -3.83 -43.94 18.14
C ASN A 155 -3.15 -44.23 19.50
N GLN A 156 -3.85 -43.99 20.63
CA GLN A 156 -3.37 -44.29 22.00
C GLN A 156 -4.13 -45.45 22.67
N THR A 157 -5.00 -46.15 21.94
CA THR A 157 -5.68 -47.40 22.33
C THR A 157 -5.31 -48.50 21.35
#